data_AF-A0A4Y7S2J5-F1
#
_entry.id   AF-A0A4Y7S2J5-F1
#
_cell.length_a   1.000
_cell.length_b   1.000
_cell.length_c   1.000
_cell.angle_alpha   90.00
_cell.angle_beta   90.00
_cell.angle_gamma   90.00
#
_symmetry.space_group_name_H-M   'P 1'
#
loop_
_entity.id
_entity.type
_entity.pdbx_description
1 polymer ?
#
loop_
_entity_poly.entity_id
_entity_poly.type
_entity_poly.pdbx_seq_one_letter_code
_entity_poly.pdbx_strand_id
1 'polypeptide(L)' 'MKEKVEAVLNKVRPYLQRDGGDVELVDVDANGLVKVRLKGACGG' A
#
# COMPACT_ATOMS: atom_id res chain seq x y z
N MET A 1 7.86 9.16 8.77
CA MET A 1 6.45 9.06 8.29
C MET A 1 6.21 7.80 7.48
N LYS A 2 7.12 7.47 6.55
CA LYS A 2 7.12 6.22 5.77
C LYS A 2 6.87 4.94 6.59
N GLU A 3 7.61 4.73 7.69
CA GLU A 3 7.46 3.54 8.54
C GLU A 3 6.05 3.40 9.15
N LYS A 4 5.40 4.51 9.51
CA LYS A 4 4.03 4.49 10.04
C LYS A 4 3.03 4.09 8.95
N VAL A 5 3.22 4.62 7.74
CA VAL A 5 2.39 4.27 6.57
C VAL A 5 2.58 2.80 6.22
N GLU A 6 3.82 2.32 6.20
CA GLU A 6 4.15 0.93 5.91
C GLU A 6 3.56 -0.04 6.94
N ALA A 7 3.63 0.31 8.23
CA ALA A 7 3.00 -0.49 9.29
C ALA A 7 1.48 -0.58 9.15
N VAL A 8 0.81 0.47 8.67
CA VAL A 8 -0.64 0.45 8.39
C VAL A 8 -0.92 -0.37 7.13
N LEU A 9 -0.15 -0.19 6.05
CA LEU A 9 -0.31 -0.97 4.83
C LEU A 9 -0.14 -2.47 5.12
N ASN A 10 0.82 -2.86 5.96
CA ASN A 10 1.02 -4.26 6.35
C ASN A 10 -0.18 -4.87 7.09
N LYS A 11 -1.00 -4.06 7.76
CA LYS A 11 -2.27 -4.53 8.36
C LYS A 11 -3.38 -4.73 7.32
N VAL A 12 -3.34 -3.99 6.21
CA VAL A 12 -4.37 -4.03 5.17
C VAL A 12 -4.06 -5.07 4.09
N ARG A 13 -2.78 -5.30 3.78
CA ARG A 13 -2.32 -6.28 2.77
C ARG A 13 -2.97 -7.66 2.88
N PRO A 14 -3.14 -8.30 4.06
CA PRO A 14 -3.75 -9.63 4.14
C PRO A 14 -5.17 -9.67 3.57
N TYR A 15 -5.93 -8.59 3.71
CA TYR A 15 -7.28 -8.49 3.14
C TYR A 15 -7.23 -8.35 1.62
N LEU A 16 -6.37 -7.47 1.11
CA LEU A 16 -6.18 -7.29 -0.35
C LEU A 16 -5.69 -8.58 -1.02
N GLN A 17 -4.75 -9.27 -0.38
CA GLN A 17 -4.17 -10.54 -0.86
C GLN A 17 -5.19 -11.67 -0.88
N ARG A 18 -6.11 -11.70 0.10
CA ARG A 18 -7.22 -12.66 0.11
C ARG A 18 -8.14 -12.47 -1.10
N ASP A 19 -8.30 -11.22 -1.55
CA ASP A 19 -9.08 -10.86 -2.73
C ASP A 19 -8.25 -10.89 -4.03
N GLY A 20 -7.00 -11.40 -3.96
CA GLY A 20 -6.10 -11.59 -5.12
C GLY A 20 -5.31 -10.35 -5.56
N GLY A 21 -5.33 -9.28 -4.77
CA GLY A 21 -4.59 -8.04 -5.01
C GLY A 21 -3.47 -7.78 -4.01
N ASP A 22 -2.73 -6.69 -4.21
CA ASP A 22 -1.74 -6.21 -3.24
C ASP A 22 -1.46 -4.71 -3.48
N VAL A 23 -0.76 -4.07 -2.53
CA VAL A 23 -0.37 -2.66 -2.62
C VAL A 23 1.08 -2.47 -2.17
N GLU A 24 1.85 -1.69 -2.91
CA GLU A 24 3.22 -1.34 -2.59
C GLU A 24 3.36 0.16 -2.35
N LEU A 25 4.06 0.54 -1.28
CA LEU A 25 4.39 1.93 -1.00
C LEU A 25 5.53 2.39 -1.90
N VAL A 26 5.27 3.38 -2.75
CA VAL A 26 6.27 3.94 -3.67
C VAL A 26 6.98 5.12 -3.02
N ASP A 27 6.21 6.05 -2.45
CA ASP A 27 6.78 7.28 -1.88
C ASP A 27 5.85 7.93 -0.85
N VAL A 28 6.42 8.73 0.05
CA VAL A 28 5.70 9.58 1.00
C VAL A 28 6.37 10.95 1.01
N ASP A 29 5.70 11.94 0.44
CA ASP A 29 6.22 13.31 0.38
C ASP A 29 6.11 14.03 1.74
N ALA A 30 6.89 15.11 1.91
CA ALA A 30 6.88 15.95 3.12
C ALA A 30 5.50 16.58 3.42
N ASN A 31 4.65 16.74 2.41
CA ASN A 31 3.28 17.24 2.57
C ASN A 31 2.28 16.14 2.97
N GLY A 32 2.75 14.90 3.19
CA GLY A 32 1.91 13.76 3.55
C GLY A 32 1.23 13.08 2.36
N LEU A 33 1.58 13.45 1.12
CA LEU A 33 1.07 12.77 -0.07
C LEU A 33 1.72 11.37 -0.19
N VAL A 34 0.89 10.33 -0.17
CA VAL A 34 1.35 8.94 -0.25
C VAL A 34 1.13 8.41 -1.67
N LYS A 35 2.19 7.97 -2.33
CA LYS A 35 2.12 7.30 -3.63
C LYS A 35 2.23 5.80 -3.42
N VAL A 36 1.27 5.06 -3.98
CA VAL A 36 1.25 3.60 -3.94
C VAL A 36 1.10 3.02 -5.34
N ARG A 37 1.55 1.79 -5.51
CA ARG A 37 1.35 0.98 -6.70
C ARG A 37 0.46 -0.21 -6.35
N LEU A 38 -0.66 -0.33 -7.04
CA LEU A 38 -1.54 -1.49 -6.92
C LEU A 38 -0.97 -2.65 -7.74
N LYS A 39 -1.15 -3.88 -7.24
CA LYS A 39 -0.65 -5.12 -7.84
C LYS A 39 -1.75 -6.19 -7.83
N GLY A 40 -1.57 -7.23 -8.65
CA GLY A 40 -2.51 -8.35 -8.77
C GLY A 40 -3.88 -7.88 -9.27
N ALA A 41 -4.94 -8.44 -8.72
CA ALA A 41 -6.33 -8.07 -9.06
C ALA A 41 -6.68 -6.61 -8.77
N CYS A 42 -5.90 -5.89 -7.96
CA CYS A 42 -6.09 -4.46 -7.72
C CYS A 42 -5.52 -3.56 -8.82
N GLY A 43 -4.64 -4.08 -9.69
CA GLY A 43 -3.95 -3.31 -10.71
C GLY A 43 -4.31 -3.70 -12.15
N GLY A 44 -5.37 -4.49 -12.32
CA GLY A 44 -5.94 -4.86 -13.62
C GLY A 44 -6.86 -3.80 -14.21
#